data_AF-A0A1H0IC17-F1
#
_entry.id   AF-A0A1H0IC17-F1
#
_cell.length_a   1.000
_cell.length_b   1.000
_cell.length_c   1.000
_cell.angle_alpha   90.00
_cell.angle_beta   90.00
_cell.angle_gamma   90.00
#
_symmetry.space_group_name_H-M   'P 1'
#
loop_
_entity.id
_entity.type
_entity.pdbx_description
1 polymer ?
#
loop_
_entity_poly.entity_id
_entity_poly.type
_entity_poly.pdbx_seq_one_letter_code
_entity_poly.pdbx_strand_id
1 'polypeptide(L)'
;MDTIDRLADGLRPSVRKSVVPVGSSCERIDLYAEGEKHQTIDQALKDSVMSSVDEELINEKTYSVTISEMDYERRTCKVRLVGDENDDSLDEDGLPPRISGVITDPAVELQGNLYLQAFMSQRPLDVRAKATLKDGSITRLYISDTA
;
A
#
# COMPACT_ATOMS: atom_id res chain seq x y z
N MET A 1 -17.45 -18.80 -6.75
CA MET A 1 -16.92 -18.56 -5.39
C MET A 1 -17.68 -19.48 -4.47
N ASP A 2 -16.99 -20.47 -3.94
CA ASP A 2 -17.57 -21.53 -3.12
C ASP A 2 -17.87 -20.97 -1.72
N THR A 3 -18.83 -21.53 -0.98
CA THR A 3 -19.20 -21.00 0.35
C THR A 3 -18.04 -21.08 1.34
N ILE A 4 -17.11 -21.98 1.10
CA ILE A 4 -15.86 -22.16 1.84
C ILE A 4 -14.93 -20.95 1.66
N ASP A 5 -14.81 -20.40 0.45
CA ASP A 5 -13.93 -19.25 0.18
C ASP A 5 -14.37 -18.02 0.97
N ARG A 6 -15.68 -17.77 1.04
CA ARG A 6 -16.25 -16.64 1.77
C ARG A 6 -16.06 -16.74 3.28
N LEU A 7 -16.10 -17.96 3.82
CA LEU A 7 -15.82 -18.21 5.24
C LEU A 7 -14.33 -18.02 5.54
N ALA A 8 -13.46 -18.47 4.63
CA ALA A 8 -12.02 -18.27 4.77
C ALA A 8 -11.65 -16.78 4.81
N ASP A 9 -12.20 -15.97 3.91
CA ASP A 9 -11.94 -14.52 3.88
C ASP A 9 -12.47 -13.80 5.14
N GLY A 10 -13.65 -14.20 5.64
CA GLY A 10 -14.21 -13.65 6.87
C GLY A 10 -13.39 -13.96 8.13
N LEU A 11 -12.63 -15.06 8.14
CA LEU A 11 -11.80 -15.48 9.29
C LEU A 11 -10.40 -14.86 9.29
N ARG A 12 -9.90 -14.35 8.15
CA ARG A 12 -8.56 -13.75 8.03
C ARG A 12 -8.28 -12.66 9.08
N PRO A 13 -9.18 -11.69 9.35
CA PRO A 13 -8.91 -10.64 10.35
C PRO A 13 -8.74 -11.19 11.76
N SER A 14 -9.52 -12.22 12.11
CA SER A 14 -9.44 -12.89 13.42
C SER A 14 -8.12 -13.64 13.58
N VAL A 15 -7.69 -14.36 12.54
CA VAL A 15 -6.40 -15.07 12.54
C VAL A 15 -5.24 -14.08 12.71
N ARG A 16 -5.28 -12.92 12.04
CA ARG A 16 -4.26 -11.88 12.19
C ARG A 16 -4.17 -11.36 13.63
N LYS A 17 -5.31 -11.04 14.26
CA LYS A 17 -5.34 -10.56 15.65
C LYS A 17 -4.75 -11.58 16.62
N SER A 18 -4.96 -12.87 16.39
CA SER A 18 -4.44 -13.95 17.22
C SER A 18 -2.90 -14.07 17.19
N VAL A 19 -2.25 -13.69 16.08
CA VAL A 19 -0.78 -13.79 15.94
C VAL A 19 -0.03 -12.50 16.29
N VAL A 20 -0.72 -11.38 16.51
CA VAL A 20 -0.11 -10.09 16.94
C VAL A 20 0.87 -10.20 18.12
N PRO A 21 0.55 -10.92 19.23
CA PRO A 21 1.41 -10.96 20.41
C PRO A 21 2.74 -11.71 20.22
N VAL A 22 2.87 -12.51 19.15
CA VAL A 22 4.12 -13.19 18.81
C VAL A 22 5.17 -12.16 18.38
N GLY A 23 6.32 -12.13 19.05
CA GLY A 23 7.40 -11.16 18.83
C GLY A 23 7.25 -9.82 19.56
N SER A 24 6.06 -9.49 20.12
CA SER A 24 5.87 -8.29 20.92
C SER A 24 5.81 -8.59 22.42
N SER A 25 5.01 -9.58 22.83
CA SER A 25 4.85 -9.97 24.22
C SER A 25 5.21 -11.43 24.50
N CYS A 26 5.20 -12.30 23.47
CA CYS A 26 5.49 -13.72 23.58
C CYS A 26 6.40 -14.18 22.42
N GLU A 27 7.28 -15.16 22.64
CA GLU A 27 8.13 -15.70 21.57
C GLU A 27 7.37 -16.64 20.61
N ARG A 28 6.39 -17.39 21.13
CA ARG A 28 5.58 -18.36 20.38
C ARG A 28 4.24 -18.61 21.07
N ILE A 29 3.26 -19.08 20.31
CA ILE A 29 1.97 -19.59 20.82
C ILE A 29 1.86 -21.05 20.44
N ASP A 30 1.63 -21.92 21.41
CA ASP A 30 1.37 -23.34 21.18
C ASP A 30 -0.12 -23.64 21.35
N LEU A 31 -0.74 -24.18 20.31
CA LEU A 31 -2.12 -24.65 20.30
C LEU A 31 -2.14 -26.15 20.63
N TYR A 32 -2.93 -26.50 21.65
CA TYR A 32 -3.16 -27.88 22.05
C TYR A 32 -4.62 -28.24 21.80
N ALA A 33 -4.87 -29.40 21.20
CA ALA A 33 -6.19 -29.97 21.01
C ALA A 33 -6.18 -31.40 21.56
N GLU A 34 -7.17 -31.74 22.38
CA GLU A 34 -7.32 -33.09 22.97
C GLU A 34 -6.07 -33.61 23.73
N GLY A 35 -5.25 -32.69 24.26
CA GLY A 35 -4.03 -33.02 25.01
C GLY A 35 -2.79 -33.19 24.13
N GLU A 36 -2.92 -33.15 22.81
CA GLU A 36 -1.80 -33.18 21.87
C GLU A 36 -1.47 -31.78 21.35
N LYS A 37 -0.18 -31.55 21.08
CA LYS A 37 0.30 -30.31 20.49
C LYS A 37 -0.12 -30.27 19.02
N HIS A 38 -1.06 -29.39 18.69
CA HIS A 38 -1.62 -29.28 17.36
C HIS A 38 -0.77 -28.38 16.46
N GLN A 39 -0.39 -27.19 16.94
CA GLN A 39 0.33 -26.22 16.12
C GLN A 39 1.17 -25.26 16.97
N THR A 40 2.36 -24.91 16.50
CA THR A 40 3.14 -23.78 17.01
C THR A 40 3.04 -22.61 16.05
N ILE A 41 2.69 -21.45 16.58
CA ILE A 41 2.73 -20.17 15.90
C ILE A 41 3.98 -19.45 16.38
N ASP A 42 4.95 -19.33 15.48
CA ASP A 42 6.20 -18.62 15.68
C ASP A 42 6.25 -17.34 14.82
N GLN A 43 7.37 -16.61 14.90
CA GLN A 43 7.58 -15.39 14.15
C GLN A 43 7.48 -15.60 12.62
N ALA A 44 8.01 -16.73 12.11
CA ALA A 44 7.96 -17.04 10.69
C ALA A 44 6.51 -17.25 10.20
N LEU A 45 5.68 -17.94 11.00
CA LEU A 45 4.26 -18.12 10.69
C LEU A 45 3.48 -16.80 10.79
N LYS A 46 3.79 -15.97 11.78
CA LYS A 46 3.21 -14.60 11.89
C LYS A 46 3.50 -13.79 10.64
N ASP A 47 4.75 -13.76 10.19
CA ASP A 47 5.16 -12.99 9.02
C ASP A 47 4.43 -13.51 7.77
N SER A 48 4.30 -14.83 7.60
CA SER A 48 3.52 -15.41 6.49
C SER A 48 2.03 -15.04 6.53
N VAL A 49 1.41 -15.01 7.71
CA VAL A 49 -0.01 -14.63 7.87
C VAL A 49 -0.22 -13.14 7.59
N MET A 50 0.75 -12.31 7.97
CA MET A 50 0.71 -10.86 7.76
C MET A 50 1.09 -10.47 6.33
N SER A 51 1.92 -11.24 5.61
CA SER A 51 2.24 -10.98 4.20
C SER A 51 1.07 -11.23 3.25
N SER A 52 0.07 -12.01 3.67
CA SER A 52 -1.17 -12.27 2.93
C SER A 52 -2.14 -11.08 2.95
N VAL A 53 -1.65 -9.84 3.00
CA VAL A 53 -2.50 -8.67 2.73
C VAL A 53 -2.85 -8.72 1.26
N ASP A 54 -4.14 -8.92 0.97
CA ASP A 54 -4.65 -8.59 -0.35
C ASP A 54 -4.40 -7.09 -0.56
N GLU A 55 -3.35 -6.78 -1.30
CA GLU A 55 -3.14 -5.46 -1.88
C GLU A 55 -4.33 -5.21 -2.80
N GLU A 56 -5.35 -4.54 -2.28
CA GLU A 56 -6.50 -4.17 -3.08
C GLU A 56 -6.07 -3.06 -4.04
N LEU A 57 -5.88 -3.45 -5.30
CA LEU A 57 -5.64 -2.54 -6.40
C LEU A 57 -6.97 -1.86 -6.75
N ILE A 58 -7.09 -0.57 -6.43
CA ILE A 58 -8.23 0.23 -6.85
C ILE A 58 -8.18 0.37 -8.38
N ASN A 59 -9.35 0.38 -9.00
CA ASN A 59 -9.52 0.75 -10.40
C ASN A 59 -8.86 2.12 -10.71
N GLU A 60 -8.48 2.29 -11.97
CA GLU A 60 -7.84 3.51 -12.47
C GLU A 60 -8.73 4.73 -12.20
N LYS A 61 -8.16 5.73 -11.51
CA LYS A 61 -8.79 7.02 -11.26
C LYS A 61 -7.80 8.13 -11.63
N THR A 62 -8.35 9.29 -11.94
CA THR A 62 -7.56 10.52 -12.08
C THR A 62 -7.31 11.09 -10.69
N TYR A 63 -6.03 11.28 -10.36
CA TYR A 63 -5.59 11.90 -9.13
C TYR A 63 -4.81 13.18 -9.47
N SER A 64 -5.05 14.26 -8.73
CA SER A 64 -4.19 15.42 -8.80
C SER A 64 -3.02 15.22 -7.82
N VAL A 65 -1.80 15.17 -8.33
CA VAL A 65 -0.60 14.86 -7.52
C VAL A 65 0.46 15.93 -7.66
N THR A 66 1.14 16.23 -6.56
CA THR A 66 2.38 17.03 -6.57
C THR A 66 3.57 16.11 -6.33
N ILE A 67 4.49 16.04 -7.29
CA ILE A 67 5.69 15.20 -7.22
C ILE A 67 6.73 15.90 -6.31
N SER A 68 7.07 15.27 -5.19
CA SER A 68 8.06 15.79 -4.23
C SER A 68 9.46 15.23 -4.50
N GLU A 69 9.55 13.98 -4.94
CA GLU A 69 10.80 13.28 -5.28
C GLU A 69 10.55 12.44 -6.53
N MET A 70 11.53 12.39 -7.44
CA MET A 70 11.48 11.54 -8.62
C MET A 70 12.85 10.96 -8.92
N ASP A 71 12.90 9.64 -9.11
CA ASP A 71 14.04 8.90 -9.61
C ASP A 71 13.74 8.48 -11.05
N TYR A 72 14.47 9.08 -11.99
CA TYR A 72 14.29 8.86 -13.42
C TYR A 72 14.72 7.46 -13.86
N GLU A 73 15.79 6.92 -13.27
CA GLU A 73 16.33 5.60 -13.64
C GLU A 73 15.42 4.48 -13.13
N ARG A 74 14.91 4.61 -11.90
CA ARG A 74 14.04 3.60 -11.28
C ARG A 74 12.57 3.80 -11.58
N ARG A 75 12.18 4.92 -12.19
CA ARG A 75 10.80 5.34 -12.41
C ARG A 75 9.97 5.38 -11.12
N THR A 76 10.62 5.60 -9.99
CA THR A 76 9.97 5.72 -8.68
C THR A 76 9.83 7.18 -8.33
N CYS A 77 8.69 7.56 -7.76
CA CYS A 77 8.46 8.92 -7.30
C CYS A 77 7.82 8.92 -5.91
N LYS A 78 7.86 10.06 -5.22
CA LYS A 78 6.99 10.32 -4.08
C LYS A 78 6.06 11.45 -4.44
N VAL A 79 4.78 11.22 -4.22
CA VAL A 79 3.72 12.15 -4.58
C VAL A 79 2.90 12.51 -3.35
N ARG A 80 2.40 13.74 -3.35
CA ARG A 80 1.37 14.20 -2.41
C ARG A 80 0.08 14.34 -3.19
N LEU A 81 -1.00 13.75 -2.69
CA LEU A 81 -2.32 13.92 -3.27
C LEU A 81 -2.84 15.32 -2.94
N VAL A 82 -3.38 16.01 -3.95
CA VAL A 82 -3.98 17.33 -3.83
C VAL A 82 -5.48 17.18 -4.03
N GLY A 83 -6.27 17.51 -3.00
CA GLY A 83 -7.74 17.59 -3.12
C GLY A 83 -8.52 16.33 -2.74
N ASP A 84 -7.89 15.30 -2.14
CA ASP A 84 -8.66 14.24 -1.47
C ASP A 84 -9.00 14.71 -0.05
N GLU A 85 -10.22 15.22 0.13
CA GLU A 85 -10.77 15.72 1.39
C GLU A 85 -10.96 14.62 2.46
N ASN A 86 -10.47 13.40 2.23
CA ASN A 86 -10.66 12.24 3.13
C ASN A 86 -9.41 11.83 3.91
N ASP A 87 -8.25 12.44 3.66
CA ASP A 87 -7.00 12.08 4.33
C ASP A 87 -6.45 13.26 5.14
N ASP A 88 -7.17 13.61 6.22
CA ASP A 88 -6.74 14.52 7.29
C ASP A 88 -5.58 13.93 8.13
N SER A 89 -4.88 12.90 7.65
CA SER A 89 -3.70 12.36 8.33
C SER A 89 -2.48 13.20 7.94
N LEU A 90 -2.33 14.34 8.61
CA LEU A 90 -1.11 15.14 8.50
C LEU A 90 0.07 14.39 9.13
N ASP A 91 1.20 14.36 8.45
CA ASP A 91 2.47 13.89 9.00
C ASP A 91 2.89 14.78 10.21
N GLU A 92 3.90 14.37 10.99
CA GLU A 92 4.44 15.14 12.14
C GLU A 92 4.80 16.61 11.81
N ASP A 93 5.09 16.91 10.54
CA ASP A 93 5.41 18.24 10.02
C ASP A 93 4.17 19.06 9.56
N GLY A 94 2.94 18.57 9.78
CA GLY A 94 1.72 19.29 9.40
C GLY A 94 1.46 19.35 7.90
N LEU A 95 2.00 18.40 7.14
CA LEU A 95 1.87 18.31 5.68
C LEU A 95 1.15 17.00 5.29
N PRO A 96 0.47 16.95 4.12
CA PRO A 96 -0.19 15.74 3.65
C PRO A 96 0.84 14.63 3.36
N PRO A 97 0.47 13.36 3.60
CA PRO A 97 1.41 12.24 3.62
C PRO A 97 2.03 12.01 2.25
N ARG A 98 3.33 11.68 2.25
CA ARG A 98 4.04 11.33 1.01
C ARG A 98 3.77 9.88 0.66
N ILE A 99 3.11 9.67 -0.48
CA ILE A 99 2.79 8.33 -0.99
C ILE A 99 3.86 7.91 -1.99
N SER A 100 4.27 6.65 -1.94
CA SER A 100 5.21 6.09 -2.91
C SER A 100 4.52 5.84 -4.24
N GLY A 101 5.13 6.26 -5.34
CA GLY A 101 4.61 6.12 -6.69
C GLY A 101 5.58 5.40 -7.62
N VAL A 102 5.05 4.72 -8.63
CA VAL A 102 5.80 4.15 -9.75
C VAL A 102 5.17 4.63 -11.05
N ILE A 103 5.99 5.23 -11.91
CA ILE A 103 5.56 5.66 -13.23
C ILE A 103 5.73 4.47 -14.19
N THR A 104 4.61 3.89 -14.58
CA THR A 104 4.54 2.79 -15.56
C THR A 104 4.38 3.30 -17.00
N ASP A 105 4.04 4.59 -17.15
CA ASP A 105 3.93 5.27 -18.43
C ASP A 105 5.28 5.32 -19.19
N PRO A 106 5.37 4.82 -20.43
CA PRO A 106 6.57 4.95 -21.26
C PRO A 106 6.94 6.40 -21.58
N ALA A 107 6.01 7.36 -21.50
CA ALA A 107 6.29 8.77 -21.73
C ALA A 107 7.31 9.35 -20.75
N VAL A 108 7.58 8.68 -19.61
CA VAL A 108 8.64 9.06 -18.68
C VAL A 108 10.04 9.04 -19.32
N GLU A 109 10.25 8.26 -20.38
CA GLU A 109 11.55 8.18 -21.08
C GLU A 109 11.74 9.29 -22.13
N LEU A 110 10.68 10.04 -22.44
CA LEU A 110 10.76 11.14 -23.39
C LEU A 110 11.49 12.34 -22.76
N GLN A 111 12.34 12.98 -23.56
CA GLN A 111 12.97 14.23 -23.15
C GLN A 111 11.91 15.32 -22.96
N GLY A 112 11.97 15.98 -21.81
CA GLY A 112 11.01 17.03 -21.46
C GLY A 112 9.61 16.50 -21.12
N ASN A 113 9.49 15.27 -20.63
CA ASN A 113 8.21 14.70 -20.23
C ASN A 113 7.48 15.55 -19.16
N LEU A 114 6.15 15.41 -19.14
CA LEU A 114 5.27 16.17 -18.25
C LEU A 114 5.55 15.90 -16.77
N TYR A 115 5.99 14.70 -16.40
CA TYR A 115 6.38 14.35 -15.04
C TYR A 115 7.58 15.17 -14.55
N LEU A 116 8.62 15.29 -15.38
CA LEU A 116 9.82 16.06 -15.11
C LEU A 116 9.50 17.56 -15.06
N GLN A 117 8.66 18.05 -15.96
CA GLN A 117 8.23 19.45 -15.96
C GLN A 117 7.41 19.79 -14.70
N ALA A 118 6.50 18.91 -14.30
CA ALA A 118 5.70 19.07 -13.09
C ALA A 118 6.57 19.03 -11.82
N PHE A 119 7.57 18.13 -11.78
CA PHE A 119 8.55 18.06 -10.71
C PHE A 119 9.39 19.35 -10.62
N MET A 120 9.96 19.82 -11.73
CA MET A 120 10.75 21.06 -11.75
C MET A 120 9.93 22.30 -11.37
N SER A 121 8.66 22.33 -11.79
CA SER A 121 7.76 23.46 -11.54
C SER A 121 7.07 23.40 -10.18
N GLN A 122 7.18 22.27 -9.46
CA GLN A 122 6.41 21.96 -8.24
C GLN A 122 4.91 22.23 -8.39
N ARG A 123 4.36 21.94 -9.57
CA ARG A 123 2.94 22.14 -9.86
C ARG A 123 2.17 20.84 -9.71
N PRO A 124 0.90 20.91 -9.28
CA PRO A 124 0.02 19.77 -9.33
C PRO A 124 -0.15 19.31 -10.79
N LEU A 125 -0.10 18.00 -10.98
CA LEU A 125 -0.27 17.31 -12.25
C LEU A 125 -1.40 16.29 -12.09
N ASP A 126 -2.35 16.31 -13.01
CA ASP A 126 -3.40 15.30 -13.05
C ASP A 126 -2.86 14.04 -13.73
N VAL A 127 -2.91 12.93 -13.00
CA VAL A 127 -2.39 11.65 -13.46
C VAL A 127 -3.45 10.58 -13.35
N ARG A 128 -3.48 9.67 -14.32
CA ARG A 128 -4.26 8.45 -14.26
C ARG A 128 -3.43 7.39 -13.56
N ALA A 129 -3.88 6.96 -12.40
CA ALA A 129 -3.15 5.99 -11.60
C ALA A 129 -4.06 4.94 -10.99
N LYS A 130 -3.47 3.77 -10.69
CA LYS A 130 -4.06 2.76 -9.82
C LYS A 130 -3.44 2.86 -8.45
N ALA A 131 -4.27 2.95 -7.43
CA ALA A 131 -3.81 3.00 -6.04
C ALA A 131 -3.83 1.59 -5.45
N THR A 132 -2.80 1.24 -4.70
CA THR A 132 -2.80 0.07 -3.82
C THR A 132 -3.14 0.53 -2.42
N LEU A 133 -4.22 -0.04 -1.87
CA LEU A 133 -4.57 0.15 -0.47
C LEU A 133 -3.85 -0.88 0.39
N LYS A 134 -3.41 -0.45 1.56
CA LYS A 134 -3.04 -1.33 2.66
C LYS A 134 -3.77 -0.84 3.90
N ASP A 135 -4.60 -1.69 4.50
CA ASP A 135 -5.39 -1.36 5.70
C ASP A 135 -6.24 -0.08 5.56
N GLY A 136 -6.74 0.21 4.36
CA GLY A 136 -7.60 1.38 4.08
C GLY A 136 -6.86 2.67 3.70
N SER A 137 -5.52 2.69 3.79
CA SER A 137 -4.69 3.84 3.38
C SER A 137 -3.96 3.57 2.08
N ILE A 138 -3.83 4.59 1.23
CA ILE A 138 -3.10 4.49 -0.04
C ILE A 138 -1.61 4.35 0.26
N THR A 139 -1.05 3.17 -0.03
CA THR A 139 0.38 2.89 0.18
C THR A 139 1.20 3.16 -1.06
N ARG A 140 0.63 2.86 -2.24
CA ARG A 140 1.35 3.00 -3.51
C ARG A 140 0.46 3.46 -4.65
N LEU A 141 1.01 4.29 -5.53
CA LEU A 141 0.35 4.74 -6.77
C LEU A 141 1.12 4.22 -7.99
N TYR A 142 0.43 3.57 -8.91
CA TYR A 142 0.95 3.15 -10.21
C TYR A 142 0.41 4.10 -11.26
N ILE A 143 1.25 5.01 -11.74
CA ILE A 143 0.88 6.05 -12.70
C ILE A 143 0.99 5.48 -14.10
N SER A 144 -0.13 5.41 -14.81
CA SER A 144 -0.25 4.84 -16.15
C SER A 144 -0.15 5.90 -17.25
N ASP A 145 -0.61 7.12 -16.98
CA ASP A 145 -0.65 8.22 -17.96
C ASP A 145 -0.84 9.58 -17.28
N THR A 146 -0.47 10.65 -17.97
CA THR A 146 -0.82 12.03 -17.62
C THR A 146 -2.15 12.42 -18.28
N ALA A 147 -3.08 13.00 -17.52
CA ALA A 147 -4.39 13.42 -18.03
C ALA A 147 -4.34 14.75 -18.81
#